data_AF-A0A7C7XZX0-F1
#
_entry.id   AF-A0A7C7XZX0-F1
#
_cell.length_a   1.000
_cell.length_b   1.000
_cell.length_c   1.000
_cell.angle_alpha   90.00
_cell.angle_beta   90.00
_cell.angle_gamma   90.00
#
_symmetry.space_group_name_H-M   'P 1'
#
loop_
_entity.id
_entity.type
_entity.pdbx_description
1 polymer ?
#
loop_
_entity_poly.entity_id
_entity_poly.type
_entity_poly.pdbx_seq_one_letter_code
_entity_poly.pdbx_strand_id
1 'polypeptide(L)'
;LVIAEQFGTLASLYPGRIDLGLGRAPGTDPLTSQALRRTLGGSVDDFPRDVVELQHYFREAEPGQKVTAVPGSGTNVPIWILGSSLYGARLAGMLGLPYAFASHFAPAQMVDAIATYRDCFKPSEQLPEPYVMLGFNVCAAETQEEATFLRSSSLQAFINLRLGTPGQLPPPVEGFERQLNPQEQAMLAQIGSCSAVGSPETVAREIANFIEQMGANELMLVSSIYDHKKRLRSLEIAAEAGRKINRDSC
;
A
#
# COMPACT_ATOMS: atom_id res chain seq x y z
N LEU A 1 10.68 18.51 9.19
CA LEU A 1 9.84 19.62 9.69
C LEU A 1 8.54 19.82 8.91
N VAL A 2 8.54 20.24 7.64
CA VAL A 2 7.31 20.56 6.88
C VAL A 2 6.27 19.43 6.91
N ILE A 3 6.69 18.17 6.74
CA ILE A 3 5.79 17.01 6.82
C ILE A 3 5.16 16.88 8.21
N ALA A 4 5.92 17.11 9.28
CA ALA A 4 5.39 17.09 10.65
C ALA A 4 4.35 18.19 10.86
N GLU A 5 4.55 19.37 10.31
CA GLU A 5 3.59 20.48 10.42
C GLU A 5 2.29 20.21 9.66
N GLN A 6 2.39 19.64 8.46
CA GLN A 6 1.24 19.27 7.64
C GLN A 6 0.42 18.17 8.31
N PHE A 7 1.06 17.09 8.74
CA PHE A 7 0.37 15.98 9.41
C PHE A 7 -0.08 16.33 10.82
N GLY A 8 0.66 17.18 11.53
CA GLY A 8 0.24 17.75 12.80
C GLY A 8 -1.02 18.61 12.67
N THR A 9 -1.13 19.38 11.57
CA THR A 9 -2.35 20.13 11.25
C THR A 9 -3.51 19.18 11.02
N LEU A 10 -3.33 18.15 10.18
CA LEU A 10 -4.37 17.15 9.91
C LEU A 10 -4.80 16.42 11.19
N ALA A 11 -3.86 16.01 12.03
CA ALA A 11 -4.14 15.31 13.28
C ALA A 11 -4.86 16.20 14.31
N SER A 12 -4.58 17.51 14.30
CA SER A 12 -5.30 18.48 15.14
C SER A 12 -6.74 18.70 14.66
N LEU A 13 -6.97 18.67 13.34
CA LEU A 13 -8.31 18.81 12.75
C LEU A 13 -9.14 17.52 12.84
N TYR A 14 -8.48 16.36 12.75
CA TYR A 14 -9.12 15.04 12.75
C TYR A 14 -8.44 14.09 13.76
N PRO A 15 -8.62 14.33 15.07
CA PRO A 15 -7.95 13.53 16.10
C PRO A 15 -8.25 12.03 15.98
N GLY A 16 -7.20 11.21 16.07
CA GLY A 16 -7.30 9.74 16.00
C GLY A 16 -7.67 9.16 14.64
N ARG A 17 -7.57 9.94 13.55
CA ARG A 17 -7.99 9.51 12.20
C ARG A 17 -6.91 9.68 11.11
N ILE A 18 -5.70 10.07 11.48
CA ILE A 18 -4.62 10.39 10.55
C ILE A 18 -3.45 9.43 10.76
N ASP A 19 -3.11 8.69 9.71
CA ASP A 19 -1.90 7.88 9.62
C ASP A 19 -0.93 8.53 8.63
N LEU A 20 0.37 8.50 8.95
CA LEU A 20 1.43 8.95 8.05
C LEU A 20 2.13 7.77 7.40
N GLY A 21 1.81 7.53 6.12
CA GLY A 21 2.53 6.57 5.29
C GLY A 21 3.82 7.13 4.71
N LEU A 22 4.96 6.51 5.03
CA LEU A 22 6.28 6.84 4.49
C LEU A 22 6.81 5.74 3.58
N GLY A 23 7.02 6.06 2.30
CA GLY A 23 7.64 5.17 1.33
C GLY A 23 8.97 5.71 0.85
N ARG A 24 9.94 4.82 0.63
CA ARG A 24 11.19 5.17 -0.04
C ARG A 24 10.92 5.33 -1.54
N ALA A 25 10.82 6.57 -2.02
CA ALA A 25 10.74 6.82 -3.45
C ALA A 25 12.16 6.88 -4.04
N PRO A 26 12.57 5.96 -4.96
CA PRO A 26 13.83 6.11 -5.69
C PRO A 26 13.84 7.35 -6.61
N GLY A 27 12.68 7.99 -6.78
CA GLY A 27 12.44 9.16 -7.62
C GLY A 27 11.34 8.88 -8.62
N THR A 28 10.62 9.93 -9.00
CA THR A 28 9.82 9.97 -10.24
C THR A 28 10.79 10.22 -11.41
N ASP A 29 10.28 10.40 -12.64
CA ASP A 29 11.09 10.80 -13.79
C ASP A 29 12.10 11.92 -13.42
N PRO A 30 13.30 11.94 -14.03
CA PRO A 30 14.37 12.86 -13.60
C PRO A 30 13.95 14.34 -13.60
N LEU A 31 13.09 14.75 -14.53
CA LEU A 31 12.61 16.13 -14.64
C LEU A 31 11.72 16.49 -13.46
N THR A 32 10.73 15.64 -13.13
CA THR A 32 9.88 15.88 -11.97
C THR A 32 10.67 15.75 -10.66
N SER A 33 11.61 14.81 -10.57
CA SER A 33 12.52 14.70 -9.42
C SER A 33 13.34 15.98 -9.24
N GLN A 34 13.86 16.58 -10.32
CA GLN A 34 14.57 17.85 -10.27
C GLN A 34 13.67 19.01 -9.82
N ALA A 35 12.42 19.07 -10.30
CA ALA A 35 11.46 20.09 -9.90
C ALA A 35 11.12 20.02 -8.40
N LEU A 36 11.01 18.79 -7.85
CA LEU A 36 10.73 18.54 -6.44
C LEU A 36 11.96 18.75 -5.53
N ARG A 37 13.17 18.44 -6.01
CA ARG A 37 14.45 18.52 -5.26
C ARG A 37 14.99 19.95 -5.12
N ARG A 38 14.13 20.96 -4.97
CA ARG A 38 14.53 22.36 -5.09
C ARG A 38 15.52 22.88 -4.02
N THR A 39 15.89 22.10 -2.97
CA THR A 39 16.75 22.70 -1.91
C THR A 39 17.65 21.83 -1.01
N LEU A 40 17.83 20.50 -1.15
CA LEU A 40 18.73 19.76 -0.24
C LEU A 40 19.51 18.63 -0.94
N GLY A 41 20.82 18.58 -0.69
CA GLY A 41 21.73 17.49 -1.11
C GLY A 41 21.56 16.21 -0.31
N GLY A 42 20.31 15.78 -0.06
CA GLY A 42 20.00 14.53 0.64
C GLY A 42 20.06 13.32 -0.29
N SER A 43 20.57 12.20 0.21
CA SER A 43 20.57 10.91 -0.45
C SER A 43 19.29 10.13 -0.12
N VAL A 44 18.91 9.19 -0.99
CA VAL A 44 17.88 8.19 -0.64
C VAL A 44 18.29 7.35 0.58
N ASP A 45 19.59 7.31 0.88
CA ASP A 45 20.14 6.63 2.05
C ASP A 45 19.85 7.35 3.38
N ASP A 46 19.41 8.61 3.33
CA ASP A 46 19.03 9.38 4.53
C ASP A 46 17.64 8.99 5.08
N PHE A 47 16.86 8.21 4.32
CA PHE A 47 15.48 7.86 4.67
C PHE A 47 15.28 7.31 6.10
N PRO A 48 16.13 6.40 6.64
CA PRO A 48 16.00 5.96 8.03
C PRO A 48 16.16 7.10 9.04
N ARG A 49 17.08 8.02 8.76
CA ARG A 49 17.33 9.19 9.62
C ARG A 49 16.14 10.14 9.56
N ASP A 50 15.58 10.38 8.37
CA ASP A 50 14.40 11.23 8.19
C ASP A 50 13.19 10.69 8.97
N VAL A 51 12.99 9.36 8.97
CA VAL A 51 11.90 8.72 9.73
C VAL A 51 12.06 8.98 11.24
N VAL A 52 13.27 8.78 11.78
CA VAL A 52 13.55 9.00 13.20
C VAL A 52 13.42 10.48 13.57
N GLU A 53 13.91 11.39 12.72
CA GLU A 53 13.74 12.83 12.93
C GLU A 53 12.26 13.20 12.93
N LEU A 54 11.46 12.60 12.06
CA LEU A 54 10.03 12.84 11.98
C LEU A 54 9.27 12.33 13.21
N GLN A 55 9.62 11.13 13.71
CA GLN A 55 9.11 10.63 15.00
C GLN A 55 9.41 11.62 16.13
N HIS A 56 10.61 12.18 16.17
CA HIS A 56 10.99 13.16 17.18
C HIS A 56 10.14 14.45 17.09
N TYR A 57 9.85 14.96 15.89
CA TYR A 57 9.00 16.14 15.73
C TYR A 57 7.55 15.96 16.21
N PHE A 58 7.02 14.73 16.23
CA PHE A 58 5.66 14.44 16.69
C PHE A 58 5.53 14.22 18.20
N ARG A 59 6.66 14.00 18.90
CA ARG A 59 6.70 13.91 20.36
C ARG A 59 6.50 15.28 20.99
N GLU A 60 6.26 15.29 22.30
CA GLU A 60 6.26 16.54 23.06
C GLU A 60 7.63 17.22 22.95
N ALA A 61 7.63 18.53 22.73
CA ALA A 61 8.86 19.31 22.63
C ALA A 61 9.59 19.35 23.97
N GLU A 62 10.90 19.09 23.94
CA GLU A 62 11.75 19.10 25.14
C GLU A 62 12.10 20.54 25.56
N PRO A 63 12.32 20.81 26.87
CA PRO A 63 12.79 22.11 27.33
C PRO A 63 14.09 22.55 26.62
N GLY A 64 14.05 23.72 25.97
CA GLY A 64 15.22 24.26 25.24
C GLY A 64 15.35 23.78 23.79
N GLN A 65 14.41 22.98 23.29
CA GLN A 65 14.35 22.57 21.89
C GLN A 65 14.20 23.80 20.98
N LYS A 66 15.15 23.97 20.04
CA LYS A 66 15.23 25.15 19.16
C LYS A 66 14.24 25.10 17.99
N VAL A 67 13.87 23.90 17.55
CA VAL A 67 13.01 23.68 16.38
C VAL A 67 11.90 22.73 16.77
N THR A 68 10.66 23.19 16.61
CA THR A 68 9.46 22.45 17.00
C THR A 68 8.47 22.51 15.84
N ALA A 69 7.84 21.38 15.51
CA ALA A 69 6.76 21.36 14.52
C ALA A 69 5.51 21.97 15.14
N VAL A 70 5.01 23.07 14.59
CA VAL A 70 3.79 23.74 15.07
C VAL A 70 2.84 23.97 13.90
N PRO A 71 1.67 23.30 13.88
CA PRO A 71 1.22 22.22 14.78
C PRO A 71 1.95 20.89 14.48
N GLY A 72 2.21 20.05 15.48
CA GLY A 72 2.84 18.74 15.24
C GLY A 72 3.46 18.12 16.49
N SER A 73 4.13 18.94 17.29
CA SER A 73 4.60 18.54 18.63
C SER A 73 3.44 18.02 19.48
N GLY A 74 3.65 16.89 20.15
CA GLY A 74 2.67 16.22 21.01
C GLY A 74 1.52 15.52 20.27
N THR A 75 1.47 15.58 18.94
CA THR A 75 0.37 14.94 18.19
C THR A 75 0.54 13.43 18.05
N ASN A 76 1.78 12.91 18.20
CA ASN A 76 2.11 11.48 18.13
C ASN A 76 1.48 10.78 16.91
N VAL A 77 1.49 11.42 15.74
CA VAL A 77 0.90 10.86 14.50
C VAL A 77 1.52 9.48 14.21
N PRO A 78 0.72 8.40 14.10
CA PRO A 78 1.22 7.07 13.79
C PRO A 78 1.92 7.04 12.44
N ILE A 79 3.13 6.46 12.40
CA ILE A 79 3.91 6.31 11.18
C ILE A 79 3.81 4.87 10.68
N TRP A 80 3.63 4.73 9.36
CA TRP A 80 3.67 3.48 8.63
C TRP A 80 4.84 3.47 7.65
N ILE A 81 5.53 2.34 7.54
CA ILE A 81 6.53 2.15 6.49
C ILE A 81 5.88 1.43 5.31
N LEU A 82 5.91 2.06 4.14
CA LEU A 82 5.43 1.50 2.88
C LEU A 82 6.62 0.98 2.09
N GLY A 83 6.52 -0.27 1.61
CA GLY A 83 7.61 -0.90 0.87
C GLY A 83 7.16 -1.86 -0.21
N SER A 84 8.08 -2.10 -1.15
CA SER A 84 8.00 -3.15 -2.18
C SER A 84 9.31 -3.96 -2.25
N SER A 85 10.14 -3.85 -1.21
CA SER A 85 11.44 -4.53 -1.11
C SER A 85 11.81 -4.82 0.34
N LEU A 86 12.82 -5.69 0.51
CA LEU A 86 13.35 -6.08 1.83
C LEU A 86 13.90 -4.90 2.65
N TYR A 87 14.32 -3.81 2.00
CA TYR A 87 14.84 -2.64 2.71
C TYR A 87 13.79 -2.01 3.64
N GLY A 88 12.58 -1.77 3.12
CA GLY A 88 11.48 -1.21 3.90
C GLY A 88 11.06 -2.14 5.05
N ALA A 89 11.05 -3.45 4.78
CA ALA A 89 10.75 -4.47 5.80
C ALA A 89 11.75 -4.43 6.97
N ARG A 90 13.06 -4.37 6.68
CA ARG A 90 14.10 -4.27 7.71
C ARG A 90 13.97 -3.01 8.54
N LEU A 91 13.76 -1.86 7.88
CA LEU A 91 13.61 -0.58 8.56
C LEU A 91 12.39 -0.57 9.50
N ALA A 92 11.23 -1.02 8.99
CA ALA A 92 10.01 -1.11 9.78
C ALA A 92 10.18 -2.03 11.00
N GLY A 93 10.81 -3.19 10.82
CA GLY A 93 11.09 -4.12 11.91
C GLY A 93 12.02 -3.51 12.96
N MET A 94 13.13 -2.92 12.53
CA MET A 94 14.13 -2.32 13.43
C MET A 94 13.60 -1.16 14.27
N LEU A 95 12.67 -0.37 13.71
CA LEU A 95 12.03 0.76 14.40
C LEU A 95 10.75 0.37 15.14
N GLY A 96 10.30 -0.89 15.01
CA GLY A 96 9.04 -1.34 15.61
C GLY A 96 7.82 -0.62 15.06
N LEU A 97 7.81 -0.32 13.76
CA LEU A 97 6.73 0.37 13.06
C LEU A 97 5.83 -0.63 12.30
N PRO A 98 4.55 -0.30 12.07
CA PRO A 98 3.69 -1.09 11.20
C PRO A 98 4.18 -1.02 9.74
N TYR A 99 4.02 -2.13 9.03
CA TYR A 99 4.58 -2.32 7.69
C TYR A 99 3.49 -2.60 6.66
N ALA A 100 3.45 -1.80 5.58
CA ALA A 100 2.56 -2.01 4.45
C ALA A 100 3.36 -2.43 3.20
N PHE A 101 3.14 -3.66 2.71
CA PHE A 101 3.80 -4.17 1.50
C PHE A 101 2.92 -4.01 0.27
N ALA A 102 3.49 -3.50 -0.83
CA ALA A 102 2.76 -3.22 -2.06
C ALA A 102 2.64 -4.44 -2.99
N SER A 103 2.05 -5.52 -2.47
CA SER A 103 1.88 -6.81 -3.14
C SER A 103 1.03 -6.76 -4.40
N HIS A 104 0.07 -5.83 -4.47
CA HIS A 104 -0.80 -5.61 -5.63
C HIS A 104 -0.07 -5.18 -6.92
N PHE A 105 1.19 -4.73 -6.86
CA PHE A 105 1.96 -4.38 -8.07
C PHE A 105 3.38 -4.97 -8.12
N ALA A 106 3.97 -5.33 -6.97
CA ALA A 106 5.32 -5.90 -6.88
C ALA A 106 5.38 -7.11 -5.92
N PRO A 107 4.68 -8.21 -6.21
CA PRO A 107 4.53 -9.34 -5.29
C PRO A 107 5.79 -10.21 -5.14
N ALA A 108 6.78 -10.08 -6.04
CA ALA A 108 7.92 -10.99 -6.13
C ALA A 108 8.71 -11.17 -4.82
N GLN A 109 8.82 -10.13 -3.99
CA GLN A 109 9.54 -10.17 -2.72
C GLN A 109 8.62 -10.20 -1.49
N MET A 110 7.31 -10.41 -1.67
CA MET A 110 6.33 -10.29 -0.59
C MET A 110 6.62 -11.23 0.58
N VAL A 111 6.77 -12.53 0.30
CA VAL A 111 6.99 -13.56 1.33
C VAL A 111 8.28 -13.27 2.11
N ASP A 112 9.37 -13.02 1.40
CA ASP A 112 10.67 -12.70 2.02
C ASP A 112 10.62 -11.38 2.81
N ALA A 113 9.88 -10.38 2.35
CA ALA A 113 9.74 -9.10 3.03
C ALA A 113 8.93 -9.24 4.33
N ILE A 114 7.84 -10.01 4.32
CA ILE A 114 7.04 -10.28 5.52
C ILE A 114 7.88 -11.04 6.55
N ALA A 115 8.59 -12.09 6.13
CA ALA A 115 9.49 -12.84 7.00
C ALA A 115 10.58 -11.93 7.59
N THR A 116 11.24 -11.15 6.73
CA THR A 116 12.28 -10.18 7.15
C THR A 116 11.76 -9.17 8.16
N TYR A 117 10.55 -8.63 7.95
CA TYR A 117 9.92 -7.68 8.88
C TYR A 117 9.71 -8.31 10.25
N ARG A 118 9.10 -9.51 10.29
CA ARG A 118 8.83 -10.23 11.54
C ARG A 118 10.12 -10.61 12.27
N ASP A 119 11.14 -11.10 11.55
CA ASP A 119 12.43 -11.50 12.12
C ASP A 119 13.21 -10.32 12.70
N CYS A 120 13.12 -9.15 12.06
CA CYS A 120 13.81 -7.94 12.51
C CYS A 120 13.01 -7.12 13.53
N PHE A 121 11.75 -7.51 13.82
CA PHE A 121 10.84 -6.70 14.60
C PHE A 121 11.32 -6.51 16.04
N LYS A 122 11.34 -5.25 16.48
CA LYS A 122 11.56 -4.87 17.87
C LYS A 122 10.35 -4.10 18.37
N PRO A 123 9.71 -4.50 19.48
CA PRO A 123 8.62 -3.73 20.07
C PRO A 123 9.01 -2.26 20.29
N SER A 124 8.07 -1.35 20.04
CA SER A 124 8.24 0.10 20.22
C SER A 124 7.09 0.68 21.05
N GLU A 125 7.16 1.97 21.37
CA GLU A 125 6.06 2.69 22.02
C GLU A 125 4.77 2.66 21.17
N GLN A 126 4.91 2.65 19.83
CA GLN A 126 3.76 2.64 18.93
C GLN A 126 3.15 1.23 18.79
N LEU A 127 3.99 0.18 18.84
CA LEU A 127 3.56 -1.15 18.46
C LEU A 127 4.27 -2.26 19.26
N PRO A 128 3.52 -3.07 20.06
CA PRO A 128 4.11 -4.13 20.90
C PRO A 128 4.41 -5.43 20.13
N GLU A 129 3.77 -5.67 18.99
CA GLU A 129 3.90 -6.87 18.17
C GLU A 129 3.85 -6.56 16.67
N PRO A 130 4.45 -7.38 15.78
CA PRO A 130 4.49 -7.07 14.35
C PRO A 130 3.10 -6.87 13.74
N TYR A 131 2.93 -5.80 12.94
CA TYR A 131 1.68 -5.48 12.26
C TYR A 131 1.90 -5.25 10.76
N VAL A 132 1.31 -6.13 9.96
CA VAL A 132 1.51 -6.20 8.50
C VAL A 132 0.21 -5.91 7.77
N MET A 133 0.28 -4.95 6.85
CA MET A 133 -0.77 -4.67 5.88
C MET A 133 -0.29 -5.04 4.46
N LEU A 134 -1.13 -5.68 3.66
CA LEU A 134 -0.80 -6.06 2.29
C LEU A 134 -1.73 -5.37 1.29
N GLY A 135 -1.16 -4.74 0.28
CA GLY A 135 -1.96 -4.20 -0.83
C GLY A 135 -2.50 -5.33 -1.70
N PHE A 136 -3.80 -5.36 -1.96
CA PHE A 136 -4.47 -6.49 -2.61
C PHE A 136 -5.43 -6.00 -3.70
N ASN A 137 -5.31 -6.54 -4.93
CA ASN A 137 -6.21 -6.14 -6.03
C ASN A 137 -7.57 -6.83 -5.87
N VAL A 138 -8.65 -6.10 -6.10
CA VAL A 138 -10.00 -6.69 -6.16
C VAL A 138 -10.76 -6.20 -7.38
N CYS A 139 -11.31 -7.15 -8.13
CA CYS A 139 -12.28 -6.91 -9.19
C CYS A 139 -13.45 -7.89 -9.00
N ALA A 140 -14.47 -7.44 -8.29
CA ALA A 140 -15.66 -8.22 -7.98
C ALA A 140 -16.84 -7.77 -8.84
N ALA A 141 -17.65 -8.73 -9.27
CA ALA A 141 -18.90 -8.49 -9.98
C ALA A 141 -19.95 -9.53 -9.55
N GLU A 142 -21.18 -9.45 -10.09
CA GLU A 142 -22.22 -10.43 -9.77
C GLU A 142 -21.87 -11.82 -10.33
N THR A 143 -21.13 -11.87 -11.44
CA THR A 143 -20.69 -13.12 -12.07
C THR A 143 -19.18 -13.16 -12.32
N GLN A 144 -18.66 -14.36 -12.49
CA GLN A 144 -17.24 -14.59 -12.79
C GLN A 144 -16.85 -13.95 -14.14
N GLU A 145 -17.71 -14.11 -15.14
CA GLU A 145 -17.48 -13.63 -16.51
C GLU A 145 -17.40 -12.09 -16.54
N GLU A 146 -18.30 -11.43 -15.81
CA GLU A 146 -18.30 -9.97 -15.70
C GLU A 146 -17.05 -9.47 -15.00
N ALA A 147 -16.64 -10.10 -13.89
CA ALA A 147 -15.42 -9.73 -13.17
C ALA A 147 -14.18 -9.87 -14.07
N THR A 148 -14.06 -10.96 -14.83
CA THR A 148 -12.97 -11.17 -15.79
C THR A 148 -12.98 -10.10 -16.89
N PHE A 149 -14.16 -9.74 -17.42
CA PHE A 149 -14.28 -8.64 -18.37
C PHE A 149 -13.81 -7.31 -17.78
N LEU A 150 -14.29 -6.94 -16.59
CA LEU A 150 -13.95 -5.66 -15.94
C LEU A 150 -12.47 -5.55 -15.55
N ARG A 151 -11.85 -6.65 -15.10
CA ARG A 151 -10.43 -6.72 -14.74
C ARG A 151 -9.52 -6.37 -15.91
N SER A 152 -9.95 -6.58 -17.15
CA SER A 152 -9.14 -6.23 -18.33
C SER A 152 -8.70 -4.76 -18.34
N SER A 153 -9.46 -3.83 -17.74
CA SER A 153 -9.04 -2.43 -17.54
C SER A 153 -7.74 -2.32 -16.73
N SER A 154 -7.63 -3.04 -15.61
CA SER A 154 -6.44 -3.01 -14.77
C SER A 154 -5.24 -3.69 -15.43
N LEU A 155 -5.48 -4.78 -16.16
CA LEU A 155 -4.42 -5.49 -16.89
C LEU A 155 -3.82 -4.62 -18.01
N GLN A 156 -4.66 -3.96 -18.80
CA GLN A 156 -4.22 -3.00 -19.81
C GLN A 156 -3.39 -1.87 -19.19
N ALA A 157 -3.88 -1.26 -18.10
CA ALA A 157 -3.15 -0.19 -17.42
C ALA A 157 -1.78 -0.65 -16.88
N PHE A 158 -1.70 -1.89 -16.36
CA PHE A 158 -0.44 -2.44 -15.90
C PHE A 158 0.55 -2.71 -17.04
N ILE A 159 0.09 -3.28 -18.17
CA ILE A 159 0.92 -3.48 -19.35
C ILE A 159 1.44 -2.13 -19.85
N ASN A 160 0.58 -1.13 -19.99
CA ASN A 160 0.97 0.23 -20.40
C ASN A 160 2.03 0.84 -19.45
N LEU A 161 1.86 0.65 -18.14
CA LEU A 161 2.86 1.09 -17.17
C LEU A 161 4.21 0.40 -17.37
N ARG A 162 4.23 -0.92 -17.62
CA ARG A 162 5.46 -1.68 -17.86
C ARG A 162 6.12 -1.35 -19.20
N LEU A 163 5.34 -0.96 -20.20
CA LEU A 163 5.81 -0.49 -21.49
C LEU A 163 6.26 0.99 -21.48
N GLY A 164 6.12 1.69 -20.36
CA GLY A 164 6.53 3.09 -20.23
C GLY A 164 5.56 4.09 -20.87
N THR A 165 4.33 3.68 -21.14
CA THR A 165 3.25 4.50 -21.71
C THR A 165 2.07 4.63 -20.74
N PRO A 166 2.28 5.05 -19.47
CA PRO A 166 1.20 5.18 -18.52
C PRO A 166 0.16 6.20 -19.00
N GLY A 167 -1.11 5.95 -18.69
CA GLY A 167 -2.22 6.80 -19.12
C GLY A 167 -3.45 6.63 -18.24
N GLN A 168 -4.57 7.17 -18.70
CA GLN A 168 -5.85 6.94 -18.04
C GLN A 168 -6.21 5.45 -18.05
N LEU A 169 -6.96 5.02 -17.05
CA LEU A 169 -7.49 3.66 -16.99
C LEU A 169 -8.35 3.41 -18.24
N PRO A 170 -8.04 2.42 -19.09
CA PRO A 170 -8.78 2.18 -20.32
C PRO A 170 -10.09 1.40 -20.05
N PRO A 171 -11.08 1.50 -20.96
CA PRO A 171 -12.29 0.68 -20.87
C PRO A 171 -11.98 -0.81 -20.98
N PRO A 172 -12.84 -1.68 -20.42
CA PRO A 172 -12.63 -3.12 -20.46
C PRO A 172 -12.77 -3.67 -21.89
N VAL A 173 -11.99 -4.70 -22.20
CA VAL A 173 -11.93 -5.36 -23.50
C VAL A 173 -12.34 -6.83 -23.34
N GLU A 174 -13.30 -7.27 -24.14
CA GLU A 174 -13.78 -8.65 -24.13
C GLU A 174 -12.70 -9.61 -24.63
N GLY A 175 -12.49 -10.69 -23.88
CA GLY A 175 -11.48 -11.69 -24.23
C GLY A 175 -10.03 -11.18 -24.21
N PHE A 176 -9.74 -10.05 -23.55
CA PHE A 176 -8.42 -9.42 -23.50
C PHE A 176 -7.30 -10.42 -23.15
N GLU A 177 -7.51 -11.23 -22.11
CA GLU A 177 -6.50 -12.20 -21.66
C GLU A 177 -6.17 -13.29 -22.71
N ARG A 178 -7.14 -13.62 -23.59
CA ARG A 178 -6.93 -14.58 -24.68
C ARG A 178 -6.13 -13.98 -25.85
N GLN A 179 -6.05 -12.66 -25.92
CA GLN A 179 -5.35 -11.93 -26.97
C GLN A 179 -3.89 -11.61 -26.58
N LEU A 180 -3.52 -11.85 -25.32
CA LEU A 180 -2.19 -11.55 -24.81
C LEU A 180 -1.13 -12.41 -25.48
N ASN A 181 -0.03 -11.77 -25.88
CA ASN A 181 1.15 -12.49 -26.34
C ASN A 181 1.91 -13.12 -25.14
N PRO A 182 2.85 -14.05 -25.38
CA PRO A 182 3.57 -14.73 -24.29
C PRO A 182 4.33 -13.78 -23.34
N GLN A 183 4.84 -12.66 -23.85
CA GLN A 183 5.56 -11.67 -23.04
C GLN A 183 4.61 -10.93 -22.09
N GLU A 184 3.43 -10.54 -22.56
CA GLU A 184 2.40 -9.90 -21.73
C GLU A 184 1.83 -10.86 -20.68
N GLN A 185 1.60 -12.13 -21.06
CA GLN A 185 1.18 -13.17 -20.10
C GLN A 185 2.20 -13.32 -18.96
N ALA A 186 3.50 -13.36 -19.29
CA ALA A 186 4.56 -13.43 -18.29
C ALA A 186 4.59 -12.19 -17.37
N MET A 187 4.33 -10.99 -17.91
CA MET A 187 4.24 -9.76 -17.11
C MET A 187 3.08 -9.80 -16.10
N LEU A 188 1.94 -10.39 -16.48
CA LEU A 188 0.73 -10.42 -15.66
C LEU A 188 0.68 -11.58 -14.66
N ALA A 189 1.41 -12.68 -14.94
CA ALA A 189 1.42 -13.88 -14.11
C ALA A 189 1.74 -13.59 -12.64
N GLN A 190 2.63 -12.63 -12.36
CA GLN A 190 3.03 -12.31 -10.99
C GLN A 190 1.92 -11.60 -10.21
N ILE A 191 1.18 -10.67 -10.82
CA ILE A 191 0.15 -9.88 -10.13
C ILE A 191 -1.06 -10.73 -9.75
N GLY A 192 -1.37 -11.75 -10.56
CA GLY A 192 -2.50 -12.64 -10.31
C GLY A 192 -2.47 -13.27 -8.91
N SER A 193 -1.28 -13.49 -8.36
CA SER A 193 -1.09 -14.06 -7.01
C SER A 193 -1.60 -13.19 -5.86
N CYS A 194 -1.74 -11.88 -6.08
CA CYS A 194 -2.17 -10.90 -5.07
C CYS A 194 -3.44 -10.17 -5.54
N SER A 195 -4.41 -10.95 -6.03
CA SER A 195 -5.68 -10.44 -6.53
C SER A 195 -6.83 -11.39 -6.21
N ALA A 196 -8.03 -10.82 -6.00
CA ALA A 196 -9.28 -11.56 -6.05
C ALA A 196 -10.15 -11.07 -7.19
N VAL A 197 -10.59 -11.97 -8.07
CA VAL A 197 -11.38 -11.63 -9.25
C VAL A 197 -12.50 -12.64 -9.48
N GLY A 198 -13.75 -12.22 -9.30
CA GLY A 198 -14.89 -13.09 -9.54
C GLY A 198 -16.20 -12.64 -8.93
N SER A 199 -17.08 -13.62 -8.72
CA SER A 199 -18.33 -13.47 -7.97
C SER A 199 -18.07 -13.19 -6.48
N PRO A 200 -19.09 -12.77 -5.70
CA PRO A 200 -18.94 -12.55 -4.26
C PRO A 200 -18.34 -13.74 -3.50
N GLU A 201 -18.71 -14.97 -3.87
CA GLU A 201 -18.21 -16.21 -3.26
C GLU A 201 -16.74 -16.44 -3.59
N THR A 202 -16.35 -16.22 -4.85
CA THR A 202 -14.94 -16.33 -5.29
C THR A 202 -14.09 -15.30 -4.54
N VAL A 203 -14.53 -14.05 -4.47
CA VAL A 203 -13.80 -12.97 -3.81
C VAL A 203 -13.64 -13.23 -2.32
N ALA A 204 -14.70 -13.68 -1.64
CA ALA A 204 -14.60 -14.03 -0.21
C ALA A 204 -13.61 -15.16 0.04
N ARG A 205 -13.64 -16.22 -0.78
CA ARG A 205 -12.72 -17.35 -0.67
C ARG A 205 -11.27 -16.92 -0.94
N GLU A 206 -11.03 -16.15 -1.99
CA GLU A 206 -9.67 -15.72 -2.37
C GLU A 206 -9.06 -14.77 -1.35
N ILE A 207 -9.84 -13.83 -0.80
CA ILE A 207 -9.40 -12.96 0.28
C ILE A 207 -9.06 -13.79 1.54
N ALA A 208 -9.93 -14.70 1.95
CA ALA A 208 -9.70 -15.53 3.14
C ALA A 208 -8.43 -16.37 3.01
N ASN A 209 -8.28 -17.06 1.87
CA ASN A 209 -7.09 -17.87 1.59
C ASN A 209 -5.81 -17.02 1.60
N PHE A 210 -5.86 -15.82 1.03
CA PHE A 210 -4.69 -14.93 1.00
C PHE A 210 -4.28 -14.46 2.40
N ILE A 211 -5.25 -14.09 3.25
CA ILE A 211 -5.01 -13.71 4.65
C ILE A 211 -4.38 -14.88 5.41
N GLU A 212 -4.94 -16.08 5.30
CA GLU A 212 -4.46 -17.28 5.98
C GLU A 212 -3.02 -17.62 5.56
N GLN A 213 -2.72 -17.58 4.26
CA GLN A 213 -1.40 -17.93 3.74
C GLN A 213 -0.30 -16.91 4.12
N MET A 214 -0.64 -15.62 4.17
CA MET A 214 0.35 -14.56 4.41
C MET A 214 0.41 -14.11 5.87
N GLY A 215 -0.63 -14.38 6.66
CA GLY A 215 -0.79 -13.89 8.02
C GLY A 215 -0.87 -12.36 8.08
N ALA A 216 -1.54 -11.72 7.12
CA ALA A 216 -1.71 -10.28 7.10
C ALA A 216 -2.71 -9.84 8.19
N ASN A 217 -2.40 -8.75 8.90
CA ASN A 217 -3.32 -8.13 9.85
C ASN A 217 -4.40 -7.32 9.12
N GLU A 218 -4.04 -6.68 8.01
CA GLU A 218 -4.94 -5.89 7.18
C GLU A 218 -4.67 -6.07 5.69
N LEU A 219 -5.72 -5.88 4.87
CA LEU A 219 -5.60 -5.74 3.42
C LEU A 219 -5.99 -4.32 2.98
N MET A 220 -5.12 -3.68 2.22
CA MET A 220 -5.43 -2.43 1.52
C MET A 220 -5.92 -2.73 0.12
N LEU A 221 -7.23 -2.59 -0.10
CA LEU A 221 -7.86 -2.99 -1.36
C LEU A 221 -7.63 -1.95 -2.47
N VAL A 222 -7.19 -2.43 -3.63
CA VAL A 222 -7.06 -1.65 -4.86
C VAL A 222 -8.05 -2.18 -5.88
N SER A 223 -8.99 -1.34 -6.31
CA SER A 223 -9.93 -1.68 -7.38
C SER A 223 -9.78 -0.70 -8.53
N SER A 224 -9.33 -1.20 -9.67
CA SER A 224 -9.05 -0.43 -10.89
C SER A 224 -10.01 -0.85 -12.00
N ILE A 225 -11.27 -0.41 -11.89
CA ILE A 225 -12.35 -0.67 -12.85
C ILE A 225 -12.73 0.66 -13.51
N TYR A 226 -12.82 0.66 -14.85
CA TYR A 226 -13.09 1.87 -15.65
C TYR A 226 -14.42 2.55 -15.28
N ASP A 227 -15.50 1.77 -15.24
CA ASP A 227 -16.81 2.29 -14.88
C ASP A 227 -16.90 2.51 -13.36
N HIS A 228 -17.22 3.75 -12.97
CA HIS A 228 -17.26 4.14 -11.57
C HIS A 228 -18.32 3.38 -10.75
N LYS A 229 -19.50 3.12 -11.32
CA LYS A 229 -20.57 2.39 -10.61
C LYS A 229 -20.18 0.94 -10.41
N LYS A 230 -19.57 0.31 -11.41
CA LYS A 230 -19.02 -1.05 -11.29
C LYS A 230 -17.86 -1.12 -10.29
N ARG A 231 -17.01 -0.09 -10.25
CA ARG A 231 -15.95 0.04 -9.24
C ARG A 231 -16.50 0.11 -7.82
N LEU A 232 -17.54 0.92 -7.59
CA LEU A 232 -18.21 1.02 -6.29
C LEU A 232 -18.81 -0.34 -5.90
N ARG A 233 -19.55 -0.97 -6.81
CA ARG A 233 -20.14 -2.29 -6.56
C ARG A 233 -19.09 -3.35 -6.22
N SER A 234 -17.95 -3.35 -6.91
CA SER A 234 -16.83 -4.24 -6.62
C SER A 234 -16.32 -4.05 -5.19
N LEU A 235 -16.22 -2.81 -4.71
CA LEU A 235 -15.76 -2.51 -3.35
C LEU A 235 -16.82 -2.88 -2.29
N GLU A 236 -18.11 -2.72 -2.59
CA GLU A 236 -19.20 -3.17 -1.72
C GLU A 236 -19.15 -4.68 -1.50
N ILE A 237 -19.02 -5.46 -2.58
CA ILE A 237 -18.89 -6.93 -2.52
C ILE A 237 -17.66 -7.32 -1.70
N ALA A 238 -16.52 -6.67 -1.93
CA ALA A 238 -15.30 -6.93 -1.17
C ALA A 238 -15.45 -6.59 0.32
N ALA A 239 -16.14 -5.50 0.65
CA ALA A 239 -16.42 -5.12 2.03
C ALA A 239 -17.38 -6.09 2.73
N GLU A 240 -18.39 -6.62 2.01
CA GLU A 240 -19.26 -7.69 2.51
C GLU A 240 -18.48 -8.97 2.81
N ALA A 241 -17.59 -9.37 1.89
CA ALA A 241 -16.68 -10.48 2.09
C ALA A 241 -15.78 -10.28 3.33
N GLY A 242 -15.15 -9.12 3.47
CA GLY A 242 -14.32 -8.79 4.64
C GLY A 242 -15.10 -8.81 5.96
N ARG A 243 -16.34 -8.29 5.97
CA ARG A 243 -17.21 -8.37 7.16
C ARG A 243 -17.55 -9.81 7.55
N LYS A 244 -17.72 -10.70 6.58
CA LYS A 244 -17.98 -12.12 6.83
C LYS A 244 -16.75 -12.80 7.43
N ILE A 245 -15.57 -12.60 6.83
CA ILE A 245 -14.30 -13.14 7.32
C ILE A 245 -14.03 -12.70 8.76
N ASN A 246 -14.21 -11.40 9.06
CA ASN A 246 -13.98 -10.88 10.42
C ASN A 246 -14.95 -11.44 11.47
N ARG A 247 -16.17 -11.85 11.08
CA ARG A 247 -17.12 -12.50 11.99
C ARG A 247 -16.75 -13.95 12.27
N ASP A 248 -16.21 -14.65 11.27
CA ASP A 248 -15.86 -16.06 11.39
C ASP A 248 -14.54 -16.26 12.16
N SER A 249 -13.72 -15.19 12.28
CA SER A 249 -12.45 -15.17 13.03
C SER A 249 -12.56 -14.75 14.52
N CYS A 250 -13.73 -14.31 14.98
CA CYS A 250 -14.01 -13.90 16.37
C CYS A 250 -14.79 -14.98 17.12
#